data_AF-A0A1V1WSK5-F1
#
_entry.id   AF-A0A1V1WSK5-F1
#
_cell.length_a   1.000
_cell.length_b   1.000
_cell.length_c   1.000
_cell.angle_alpha   90.00
_cell.angle_beta   90.00
_cell.angle_gamma   90.00
#
_symmetry.space_group_name_H-M   'P 1'
#
loop_
_entity.id
_entity.type
_entity.pdbx_description
1 polymer ?
#
loop_
_entity_poly.entity_id
_entity_poly.type
_entity_poly.pdbx_seq_one_letter_code
_entity_poly.pdbx_strand_id
1 'polypeptide(L)'
;MLELFEKAGVVIYPLLACSVVSLTVILERVFFWIRENRRLDKKLVDQVLELARLKEYDEIKAGTEGAKDYMVRILVCGLVHRDYSISKAMEMAAQEEIKRMKRGLPVLDTMITAAPLLGILGTVIGIIHSFDMLGQVGIQ
;
A
#
# COMPACT_ATOMS: atom_id res chain seq x y z
N MET A 1 12.34 -30.49 3.51
CA MET A 1 11.28 -29.46 3.39
C MET A 1 9.88 -30.06 3.36
N LEU A 2 9.62 -31.11 2.55
CA LEU A 2 8.31 -31.79 2.54
C LEU A 2 7.96 -32.43 3.90
N GLU A 3 8.91 -33.05 4.59
CA GLU A 3 8.69 -33.57 5.97
C GLU A 3 8.36 -32.48 7.00
N LEU A 4 8.77 -31.23 6.76
CA LEU A 4 8.45 -30.10 7.62
C LEU A 4 6.99 -29.65 7.43
N PHE A 5 6.50 -29.74 6.18
CA PHE A 5 5.10 -29.49 5.84
C PHE A 5 4.16 -30.56 6.41
N GLU A 6 4.58 -31.82 6.42
CA GLU A 6 3.81 -32.91 7.06
C GLU A 6 3.71 -32.73 8.58
N LYS A 7 4.77 -32.22 9.23
CA LYS A 7 4.77 -31.97 10.68
C LYS A 7 4.12 -30.64 11.10
N ALA A 8 4.08 -29.64 10.22
CA ALA A 8 3.54 -28.30 10.54
C ALA A 8 2.00 -28.24 10.60
N GLY A 9 1.31 -29.30 10.18
CA GLY A 9 -0.15 -29.39 10.23
C GLY A 9 -0.87 -28.41 9.31
N VAL A 10 -2.21 -28.34 9.45
CA VAL A 10 -3.09 -27.58 8.54
C VAL A 10 -2.83 -26.06 8.57
N VAL A 11 -2.18 -25.53 9.61
CA VAL A 11 -1.92 -24.10 9.80
C VAL A 11 -0.87 -23.53 8.82
N ILE A 12 -0.05 -24.37 8.19
CA ILE A 12 0.94 -23.91 7.22
C ILE A 12 0.32 -23.35 5.93
N TYR A 13 -0.85 -23.88 5.52
CA TYR A 13 -1.55 -23.44 4.31
C TYR A 13 -2.03 -21.98 4.40
N PRO A 14 -2.77 -21.54 5.45
CA PRO A 14 -3.14 -20.13 5.58
C PRO A 14 -1.93 -19.21 5.78
N LEU A 15 -0.87 -19.66 6.46
CA LEU A 15 0.36 -18.88 6.61
C LEU A 15 1.06 -18.64 5.26
N LEU A 16 1.11 -19.67 4.41
CA LEU A 16 1.65 -19.56 3.06
C LEU A 16 0.79 -18.62 2.19
N ALA A 17 -0.54 -18.70 2.32
CA ALA A 17 -1.43 -17.74 1.67
C ALA A 17 -1.15 -16.30 2.10
N CYS A 18 -0.98 -16.04 3.41
CA CYS A 18 -0.58 -14.73 3.93
C CYS A 18 0.74 -14.24 3.31
N SER A 19 1.73 -15.12 3.16
CA SER A 19 3.01 -14.80 2.53
C SER A 19 2.86 -14.40 1.07
N VAL A 20 2.12 -15.18 0.27
CA VAL A 20 1.89 -14.90 -1.16
C VAL A 20 1.11 -13.60 -1.34
N VAL A 21 0.07 -13.37 -0.55
CA VAL A 21 -0.72 -12.12 -0.59
C VAL A 21 0.16 -10.92 -0.24
N SER A 22 0.93 -11.02 0.85
CA SER A 22 1.83 -9.94 1.27
C SER A 22 2.86 -9.61 0.20
N LEU A 23 3.50 -10.63 -0.38
CA LEU A 23 4.50 -10.46 -1.43
C LEU A 23 3.88 -9.81 -2.69
N THR A 24 2.69 -10.25 -3.08
CA THR A 24 1.97 -9.68 -4.22
C THR A 24 1.70 -8.19 -4.03
N VAL A 25 1.20 -7.80 -2.85
CA VAL A 25 0.93 -6.39 -2.53
C VAL A 25 2.23 -5.58 -2.49
N ILE A 26 3.31 -6.13 -1.92
CA ILE A 26 4.62 -5.46 -1.89
C ILE A 26 5.11 -5.19 -3.31
N LEU A 27 5.06 -6.18 -4.20
CA LEU A 27 5.50 -6.01 -5.60
C LEU A 27 4.64 -4.98 -6.34
N GLU A 28 3.31 -5.02 -6.18
CA GLU A 28 2.41 -4.02 -6.75
C GLU A 28 2.77 -2.61 -6.28
N ARG A 29 3.05 -2.45 -4.97
CA ARG A 29 3.43 -1.16 -4.37
C ARG A 29 4.76 -0.66 -4.89
N VAL A 30 5.78 -1.51 -4.96
CA VAL A 30 7.10 -1.15 -5.48
C VAL A 30 6.98 -0.68 -6.92
N PHE A 31 6.24 -1.41 -7.77
CA PHE A 31 6.02 -1.00 -9.16
C PHE A 31 5.23 0.32 -9.25
N PHE A 32 4.22 0.50 -8.40
CA PHE A 32 3.47 1.75 -8.31
C PHE A 32 4.38 2.93 -7.98
N TRP A 33 5.23 2.82 -6.96
CA TRP A 33 6.14 3.89 -6.55
C TRP A 33 7.21 4.20 -7.60
N ILE A 34 7.77 3.17 -8.25
CA ILE A 34 8.71 3.36 -9.37
C ILE A 34 8.02 4.11 -10.51
N ARG A 35 6.78 3.75 -10.84
CA ARG A 35 6.02 4.41 -11.90
C ARG A 35 5.66 5.85 -11.54
N GLU A 36 5.29 6.11 -10.30
CA GLU A 36 4.95 7.46 -9.83
C GLU A 36 6.19 8.36 -9.79
N ASN A 37 7.33 7.84 -9.31
CA ASN A 37 8.60 8.57 -9.30
C ASN A 37 9.09 8.91 -10.72
N ARG A 38 8.78 8.07 -11.72
CA ARG A 38 9.07 8.39 -13.14
C ARG A 38 8.14 9.44 -13.74
N ARG A 39 6.97 9.67 -13.14
CA ARG A 39 6.00 10.67 -13.60
C ARG A 39 6.19 12.04 -12.97
N LEU A 40 7.01 12.11 -11.93
CA LEU A 40 7.40 13.36 -11.29
C LEU A 40 8.24 14.18 -12.28
N ASP A 41 7.69 15.29 -12.73
CA ASP A 41 8.37 16.24 -13.60
C ASP A 41 8.51 17.57 -12.85
N LYS A 42 9.66 17.70 -12.17
CA LYS A 42 10.00 18.89 -11.41
C LYS A 42 9.95 20.16 -12.27
N LYS A 43 10.29 20.07 -13.56
CA LYS A 43 10.27 21.23 -14.46
C LYS A 43 8.84 21.70 -14.73
N LEU A 44 7.91 20.77 -14.93
CA LEU A 44 6.49 21.11 -15.09
C LEU A 44 5.92 21.73 -13.81
N VAL A 45 6.31 21.24 -12.64
CA VAL A 45 5.89 21.85 -11.36
C VAL A 45 6.41 23.29 -11.25
N ASP A 46 7.69 23.52 -11.54
CA ASP A 46 8.28 24.86 -11.52
C ASP A 46 7.61 25.80 -12.54
N GLN A 47 7.32 25.32 -13.74
CA GLN A 47 6.60 26.08 -14.77
C GLN A 47 5.18 26.47 -14.31
N VAL A 48 4.45 25.55 -13.70
CA VAL A 48 3.10 25.82 -13.17
C VAL A 48 3.15 26.87 -12.06
N LEU A 49 4.16 26.84 -11.20
CA LEU A 49 4.34 27.83 -10.13
C LEU A 49 4.67 29.23 -10.69
N GLU A 50 5.53 29.32 -11.70
CA GLU A 50 5.86 30.58 -12.37
C GLU A 50 4.65 31.17 -13.11
N LEU A 51 3.92 30.35 -13.89
CA LEU A 51 2.69 30.80 -14.57
C LEU A 51 1.60 31.23 -13.57
N ALA A 52 1.50 30.54 -12.43
CA ALA A 52 0.58 30.93 -11.36
C ALA A 52 0.93 32.30 -10.76
N ARG A 53 2.24 32.62 -10.66
CA ARG A 53 2.73 33.94 -10.23
C ARG A 53 2.38 35.03 -11.24
N LEU A 54 2.45 34.73 -12.53
CA LEU A 54 2.09 35.65 -13.63
C LEU A 54 0.57 35.80 -13.82
N LYS A 55 -0.25 35.01 -13.11
CA LYS A 55 -1.72 34.97 -13.22
C LYS A 55 -2.24 34.53 -14.60
N GLU A 56 -1.44 33.75 -15.33
CA GLU A 56 -1.76 33.22 -16.67
C GLU A 56 -2.41 31.82 -16.54
N TYR A 57 -3.61 31.77 -15.95
CA TYR A 57 -4.27 30.50 -15.59
C TYR A 57 -4.72 29.67 -16.80
N ASP A 58 -5.02 30.31 -17.92
CA ASP A 58 -5.43 29.61 -19.15
C ASP A 58 -4.27 28.81 -19.74
N GLU A 59 -3.04 29.35 -19.67
CA GLU A 59 -1.82 28.65 -20.11
C GLU A 59 -1.47 27.48 -19.19
N ILE A 60 -1.71 27.61 -17.88
CA ILE A 60 -1.52 26.51 -16.92
C ILE A 60 -2.44 25.34 -17.31
N LYS A 61 -3.70 25.62 -17.61
CA LYS A 61 -4.67 24.57 -17.94
C LYS A 61 -4.31 23.86 -19.25
N ALA A 62 -3.85 24.61 -20.26
CA ALA A 62 -3.40 24.05 -21.54
C ALA A 62 -2.07 23.28 -21.41
N GLY A 63 -1.10 23.81 -20.67
CA GLY A 63 0.23 23.19 -20.49
C GLY A 63 0.22 21.97 -19.56
N THR A 64 -0.81 21.82 -18.72
CA THR A 64 -0.96 20.68 -17.80
C THR A 64 -1.95 19.63 -18.29
N GLU A 65 -2.55 19.84 -19.47
CA GLU A 65 -3.50 18.92 -20.08
C GLU A 65 -2.80 17.60 -20.45
N GLY A 66 -2.96 16.59 -19.60
CA GLY A 66 -2.29 15.29 -19.75
C GLY A 66 -1.12 15.04 -18.79
N ALA A 67 -0.78 15.99 -17.92
CA ALA A 67 0.18 15.79 -16.85
C ALA A 67 -0.29 14.66 -15.91
N LYS A 68 0.59 13.67 -15.70
CA LYS A 68 0.35 12.53 -14.81
C LYS A 68 1.00 12.71 -13.44
N ASP A 69 1.64 13.86 -13.23
CA ASP A 69 2.27 14.25 -11.97
C ASP A 69 1.19 14.66 -10.96
N TYR A 70 1.22 14.03 -9.79
CA TYR A 70 0.28 14.32 -8.70
C TYR A 70 0.45 15.73 -8.14
N MET A 71 1.66 16.30 -8.12
CA MET A 71 1.89 17.69 -7.67
C MET A 71 1.21 18.68 -8.62
N VAL A 72 1.38 18.51 -9.92
CA VAL A 72 0.74 19.36 -10.93
C VAL A 72 -0.79 19.31 -10.78
N ARG A 73 -1.36 18.11 -10.58
CA ARG A 73 -2.80 17.95 -10.35
C ARG A 73 -3.29 18.69 -9.10
N ILE A 74 -2.55 18.61 -8.00
CA ILE A 74 -2.90 19.32 -6.74
C ILE A 74 -2.86 20.84 -6.97
N LEU A 75 -1.80 21.34 -7.63
CA LEU A 75 -1.65 22.75 -7.94
C LEU A 75 -2.79 23.26 -8.85
N VAL A 76 -3.06 22.56 -9.96
CA VAL A 76 -4.14 22.93 -10.89
C VAL A 76 -5.50 22.92 -10.18
N CYS A 77 -5.78 21.92 -9.34
CA CYS A 77 -7.04 21.85 -8.58
C CYS A 77 -7.22 23.06 -7.64
N GLY A 78 -6.13 23.46 -6.96
CA GLY A 78 -6.09 24.67 -6.14
C GLY A 78 -6.37 25.95 -6.93
N LEU A 79 -5.74 26.07 -8.10
CA LEU A 79 -5.87 27.24 -8.98
C LEU A 79 -7.27 27.37 -9.60
N VAL A 80 -7.89 26.24 -9.97
CA VAL A 80 -9.27 26.22 -10.51
C VAL A 80 -10.29 26.69 -9.47
N HIS A 81 -10.10 26.37 -8.19
CA HIS A 81 -11.04 26.71 -7.10
C HIS A 81 -10.59 27.93 -6.29
N ARG A 82 -9.81 28.82 -6.91
CA ARG A 82 -9.20 29.97 -6.23
C ARG A 82 -10.19 30.93 -5.59
N ASP A 83 -11.40 31.05 -6.16
CA ASP A 83 -12.42 32.01 -5.72
C ASP A 83 -13.11 31.60 -4.40
N TYR A 84 -12.97 30.34 -3.99
CA TYR A 84 -13.51 29.83 -2.73
C TYR A 84 -12.42 29.68 -1.66
N SER A 85 -11.41 28.84 -1.92
CA SER A 85 -10.25 28.63 -1.05
C SER A 85 -9.24 27.73 -1.74
N ILE A 86 -8.13 28.33 -2.20
CA ILE A 86 -7.01 27.60 -2.81
C ILE A 86 -6.50 26.50 -1.86
N SER A 87 -6.24 26.85 -0.60
CA SER A 87 -5.68 25.93 0.39
C SER A 87 -6.58 24.71 0.61
N LYS A 88 -7.90 24.91 0.72
CA LYS A 88 -8.84 23.81 0.96
C LYS A 88 -8.96 22.89 -0.27
N ALA A 89 -8.97 23.46 -1.47
CA ALA A 89 -9.00 22.67 -2.70
C ALA A 89 -7.71 21.86 -2.90
N MET A 90 -6.54 22.46 -2.63
CA MET A 90 -5.26 21.75 -2.65
C MET A 90 -5.22 20.64 -1.59
N GLU A 91 -5.71 20.91 -0.37
CA GLU A 91 -5.76 19.92 0.70
C GLU A 91 -6.64 18.72 0.31
N MET A 92 -7.83 18.97 -0.24
CA MET A 92 -8.71 17.90 -0.72
C MET A 92 -8.06 17.05 -1.82
N ALA A 93 -7.44 17.69 -2.81
CA ALA A 93 -6.72 16.98 -3.87
C ALA A 93 -5.53 16.18 -3.32
N ALA A 94 -4.78 16.73 -2.36
CA ALA A 94 -3.68 16.05 -1.71
C ALA A 94 -4.16 14.82 -0.91
N GLN A 95 -5.28 14.93 -0.19
CA GLN A 95 -5.88 13.80 0.54
C GLN A 95 -6.31 12.68 -0.41
N GLU A 96 -6.84 13.01 -1.58
CA GLU A 96 -7.22 12.02 -2.59
C GLU A 96 -5.99 11.26 -3.14
N GLU A 97 -4.91 11.98 -3.48
CA GLU A 97 -3.65 11.36 -3.91
C GLU A 97 -3.00 10.53 -2.79
N ILE A 98 -3.00 11.02 -1.54
CA ILE A 98 -2.53 10.25 -0.38
C ILE A 98 -3.34 8.96 -0.22
N LYS A 99 -4.68 9.04 -0.32
CA LYS A 99 -5.55 7.86 -0.23
C LYS A 99 -5.23 6.84 -1.33
N ARG A 100 -4.95 7.30 -2.55
CA ARG A 100 -4.52 6.47 -3.67
C ARG A 100 -3.16 5.80 -3.41
N MET A 101 -2.19 6.55 -2.87
CA MET A 101 -0.87 6.03 -2.51
C MET A 101 -0.94 4.99 -1.37
N LYS A 102 -1.84 5.19 -0.40
CA LYS A 102 -2.08 4.28 0.74
C LYS A 102 -2.85 3.00 0.41
N ARG A 103 -3.34 2.84 -0.83
CA ARG A 103 -4.01 1.60 -1.25
C ARG A 103 -3.13 0.39 -0.89
N GLY A 104 -3.69 -0.78 -0.58
CA GLY A 104 -2.91 -1.98 -0.24
C GLY A 104 -2.21 -2.00 1.14
N LEU A 105 -1.91 -0.87 1.76
CA LEU A 105 -1.36 -0.85 3.13
C LEU A 105 -2.28 -1.53 4.16
N PRO A 106 -3.61 -1.33 4.14
CA PRO A 106 -4.51 -2.02 5.07
C PRO A 106 -4.45 -3.56 4.97
N VAL A 107 -4.14 -4.08 3.78
CA VAL A 107 -3.98 -5.53 3.58
C VAL A 107 -2.72 -6.02 4.29
N LEU A 108 -1.61 -5.29 4.15
CA LEU A 108 -0.37 -5.59 4.85
C LEU A 108 -0.55 -5.47 6.37
N ASP A 109 -1.27 -4.45 6.85
CA ASP A 109 -1.58 -4.27 8.28
C ASP A 109 -2.33 -5.49 8.85
N THR A 110 -3.26 -6.04 8.06
CA THR A 110 -3.97 -7.27 8.43
C THR A 110 -3.03 -8.47 8.47
N MET A 111 -2.09 -8.58 7.53
CA MET A 111 -1.11 -9.69 7.51
C MET A 111 -0.11 -9.61 8.67
N ILE A 112 0.30 -8.40 9.08
CA ILE A 112 1.18 -8.16 10.23
C ILE A 112 0.57 -8.70 11.52
N THR A 113 -0.75 -8.61 11.67
CA THR A 113 -1.46 -9.10 12.86
C THR A 113 -1.89 -10.55 12.72
N ALA A 114 -2.35 -10.98 11.55
CA ALA A 114 -2.83 -12.34 11.32
C ALA A 114 -1.72 -13.39 11.32
N ALA A 115 -0.57 -13.12 10.69
CA ALA A 115 0.50 -14.11 10.55
C ALA A 115 1.10 -14.57 11.90
N PRO A 116 1.40 -13.68 12.87
CA PRO A 116 1.86 -14.09 14.19
C PRO A 116 0.82 -14.92 14.96
N LEU A 117 -0.47 -14.55 14.88
CA LEU A 117 -1.55 -15.30 15.55
C LEU A 117 -1.68 -16.72 14.97
N LEU A 118 -1.57 -16.86 13.64
CA LEU A 118 -1.51 -18.17 12.99
C LEU A 118 -0.27 -18.96 13.42
N GLY A 119 0.88 -18.31 13.56
CA GLY A 119 2.10 -18.93 14.07
C GLY A 119 1.91 -19.51 15.48
N ILE A 120 1.35 -18.73 16.39
CA ILE A 120 1.06 -19.17 17.78
C ILE A 120 0.02 -20.31 17.78
N LEU A 121 -1.01 -20.24 16.93
CA LEU A 121 -1.97 -21.34 16.79
C LEU A 121 -1.27 -22.64 16.37
N GLY A 122 -0.34 -22.56 15.42
CA GLY A 122 0.45 -23.71 14.98
C GLY A 122 1.28 -24.34 16.10
N THR A 123 1.92 -23.53 16.95
CA THR A 123 2.70 -24.05 18.09
C THR A 123 1.82 -24.72 19.14
N VAL A 124 0.65 -24.15 19.44
CA VAL A 124 -0.32 -24.76 20.38
C VAL A 124 -0.80 -26.12 19.88
N ILE A 125 -1.16 -26.23 18.59
CA ILE A 125 -1.58 -27.51 18.00
C ILE A 125 -0.45 -28.55 18.07
N GLY A 126 0.79 -28.14 17.78
CA GLY A 126 1.96 -29.03 17.87
C GLY A 126 2.20 -29.56 19.29
N ILE A 127 2.01 -28.72 20.31
CA ILE A 127 2.10 -29.13 21.71
C ILE A 127 1.00 -30.14 22.06
N ILE A 128 -0.25 -29.89 21.65
CA ILE A 128 -1.38 -30.82 21.89
C ILE A 128 -1.10 -32.20 21.29
N HIS A 129 -0.63 -32.26 20.03
CA HIS A 129 -0.28 -33.52 19.38
C HIS A 129 0.87 -34.24 20.10
N SER A 130 1.85 -33.50 20.61
CA SER A 130 2.98 -34.09 21.34
C SER A 130 2.52 -34.74 22.66
N PHE A 131 1.60 -34.11 23.38
CA PHE A 131 1.01 -34.68 24.60
C PHE A 131 0.11 -35.89 24.32
N ASP A 132 -0.67 -35.88 23.23
CA ASP A 132 -1.50 -37.02 22.83
C ASP A 132 -0.66 -38.27 22.53
N MET A 133 0.45 -38.09 21.79
CA MET A 133 1.40 -39.16 21.50
C MET A 133 2.06 -39.74 22.77
N LEU A 134 2.46 -38.88 23.72
CA LEU A 134 3.00 -39.33 25.01
C LEU A 134 1.96 -40.07 25.84
N GLY A 135 0.72 -39.59 25.84
CA GLY A 135 -0.41 -40.22 26.52
C GLY A 135 -0.67 -41.63 26.02
N GLN A 136 -0.59 -41.88 24.71
CA GLN A 136 -0.78 -43.20 24.11
C GLN A 136 0.38 -44.17 24.39
N VAL A 137 1.63 -43.68 24.42
CA VAL A 137 2.82 -44.50 24.70
C VAL A 137 2.90 -44.91 26.18
N GLY A 138 2.39 -44.09 27.10
CA GLY A 138 2.39 -44.39 28.54
C GLY A 138 1.34 -45.41 29.02
N ILE A 139 0.50 -45.95 28.13
CA ILE A 139 -0.55 -46.94 28.44
C ILE A 139 -0.14 -48.38 28.08
N GLN A 140 1.16 -48.62 27.84
CA GLN A 140 1.76 -49.94 27.70
C GLN A 140 2.67 -50.24 28.90
#